data_AF-A0A379TQQ8-F1
#
_entry.id   AF-A0A379TQQ8-F1
#
_cell.length_a   1.000
_cell.length_b   1.000
_cell.length_c   1.000
_cell.angle_alpha   90.00
_cell.angle_beta   90.00
_cell.angle_gamma   90.00
#
_symmetry.space_group_name_H-M   'P 1'
#
loop_
_entity.id
_entity.type
_entity.pdbx_description
1 polymer ?
#
loop_
_entity_poly.entity_id
_entity_poly.type
_entity_poly.pdbx_seq_one_letter_code
_entity_poly.pdbx_strand_id
1 'polypeptide(L)' 'MRTKSPLATVVERPASVVKELVENSLDAGATRIDIDIERGGAKLIRIRDNGCGIKKEELALALARHAHQ' A
#
# COMPACT_ATOMS: atom_id res chain seq x y z
N MET A 1 -16.76 33.08 -14.23
CA MET A 1 -16.22 32.53 -12.97
C MET A 1 -16.52 31.03 -12.96
N ARG A 2 -15.53 30.16 -13.27
CA ARG A 2 -15.71 28.70 -13.25
C ARG A 2 -15.27 28.19 -11.88
N THR A 3 -16.23 27.81 -11.04
CA THR A 3 -15.97 27.14 -9.76
C THR A 3 -15.38 25.76 -10.05
N LYS A 4 -14.07 25.58 -9.86
CA LYS A 4 -13.48 24.25 -9.77
C LYS A 4 -14.06 23.61 -8.51
N SER A 5 -14.96 22.64 -8.65
CA SER A 5 -15.16 21.65 -7.59
C SER A 5 -13.80 20.98 -7.36
N PRO A 6 -13.19 21.05 -6.16
CA PRO A 6 -12.29 20.00 -5.78
C PRO A 6 -13.21 18.82 -5.54
N LEU A 7 -13.39 17.98 -6.56
CA LEU A 7 -13.53 16.56 -6.29
C LEU A 7 -12.45 16.29 -5.25
N ALA A 8 -12.85 15.85 -4.06
CA ALA A 8 -11.92 15.22 -3.14
C ALA A 8 -11.43 13.98 -3.90
N THR A 9 -10.46 14.19 -4.78
CA THR A 9 -9.93 13.19 -5.69
C THR A 9 -9.18 12.25 -4.80
N VAL A 10 -9.89 11.22 -4.36
CA VAL A 10 -9.43 10.01 -3.69
C VAL A 10 -8.00 10.18 -3.21
N VAL A 11 -7.83 10.92 -2.11
CA VAL A 11 -6.60 10.82 -1.34
C VAL A 11 -6.79 9.48 -0.64
N GLU A 12 -6.40 8.40 -1.31
CA GLU A 12 -6.22 7.12 -0.64
C GLU A 12 -5.32 7.44 0.54
N ARG A 13 -5.93 7.44 1.73
CA ARG A 13 -5.26 7.92 2.92
C ARG A 13 -4.04 7.02 3.08
N PRO A 14 -2.86 7.54 3.44
CA PRO A 14 -1.68 6.72 3.72
C PRO A 14 -1.98 5.47 4.58
N ALA A 15 -2.96 5.57 5.48
CA ALA A 15 -3.50 4.47 6.26
C ALA A 15 -4.11 3.31 5.45
N SER A 16 -4.81 3.57 4.35
CA SER A 16 -5.36 2.54 3.46
C SER A 16 -4.25 1.74 2.78
N VAL A 17 -3.21 2.42 2.30
CA VAL A 17 -2.03 1.77 1.72
C VAL A 17 -1.32 0.89 2.76
N VAL A 18 -1.18 1.39 3.99
CA VAL A 18 -0.60 0.59 5.09
C VAL A 18 -1.46 -0.63 5.39
N LYS A 19 -2.80 -0.49 5.43
CA LYS A 19 -3.73 -1.59 5.69
C LYS A 19 -3.53 -2.72 4.69
N GLU A 20 -3.59 -2.42 3.40
CA GLU A 20 -3.49 -3.43 2.33
C GLU A 20 -2.13 -4.13 2.34
N LEU A 21 -1.04 -3.39 2.54
CA LEU A 21 0.29 -3.97 2.60
C LEU A 21 0.48 -4.87 3.84
N VAL A 22 -0.10 -4.51 4.98
CA VAL A 22 -0.09 -5.36 6.18
C VAL A 22 -0.94 -6.62 5.98
N GLU A 23 -2.11 -6.51 5.33
CA GLU A 23 -2.95 -7.67 4.98
C GLU A 23 -2.17 -8.64 4.08
N ASN A 24 -1.46 -8.14 3.07
CA ASN A 24 -0.60 -8.96 2.21
C ASN A 24 0.51 -9.67 3.00
N SER A 25 1.17 -8.98 3.93
CA SER A 25 2.19 -9.60 4.79
C SER A 25 1.61 -10.70 5.68
N LEU A 26 0.38 -10.52 6.20
CA LEU A 26 -0.32 -11.53 7.00
C LEU A 26 -0.72 -12.75 6.16
N ASP A 27 -1.25 -12.52 4.95
CA ASP A 27 -1.59 -13.58 4.00
C ASP A 27 -0.35 -14.39 3.57
N ALA A 28 0.82 -13.74 3.51
CA ALA A 28 2.12 -14.37 3.30
C ALA A 28 2.63 -15.17 4.53
N GLY A 29 1.87 -15.21 5.63
CA GLY A 29 2.22 -15.93 6.84
C GLY A 29 3.32 -15.25 7.68
N ALA A 30 3.50 -13.93 7.53
CA ALA A 30 4.47 -13.21 8.33
C ALA A 30 4.14 -13.29 9.82
N THR A 31 5.17 -13.53 10.63
CA THR A 31 5.08 -13.53 12.10
C THR A 31 5.66 -12.26 12.71
N ARG A 32 6.38 -11.47 11.90
CA ARG A 32 6.94 -10.18 12.23
C ARG A 32 6.77 -9.24 11.05
N ILE A 33 6.24 -8.06 11.34
CA ILE A 33 6.03 -6.98 10.37
C ILE A 33 6.56 -5.68 11.01
N ASP A 34 7.58 -5.08 10.40
CA ASP A 34 8.15 -3.80 10.81
C ASP A 34 7.64 -2.70 9.87
N ILE A 35 7.09 -1.62 10.43
CA ILE A 35 6.49 -0.51 9.68
C ILE A 35 7.22 0.80 10.01
N ASP A 36 7.83 1.44 9.01
CA ASP A 36 8.43 2.77 9.11
C ASP A 36 7.55 3.79 8.36
N ILE A 37 7.14 4.87 9.05
CA ILE A 37 6.33 5.96 8.47
C ILE A 37 7.04 7.30 8.68
N GLU A 38 7.23 8.07 7.61
CA GLU A 38 7.75 9.44 7.69
C GLU A 38 6.71 10.46 7.21
N ARG A 39 6.58 11.57 7.94
CA ARG A 39 5.64 12.67 7.64
C ARG A 39 4.20 12.18 7.39
N GLY A 40 3.72 11.27 8.24
CA GLY A 40 2.37 10.71 8.12
C GLY A 40 2.14 9.86 6.86
N GLY A 41 3.21 9.38 6.23
CA GLY A 41 3.17 8.57 5.01
C GLY A 41 3.23 9.38 3.72
N ALA A 42 3.26 10.72 3.79
CA ALA A 42 3.41 11.57 2.61
C ALA A 42 4.84 11.55 2.03
N LYS A 43 5.84 11.23 2.87
CA LYS A 43 7.25 11.12 2.44
C LYS A 43 7.69 9.67 2.24
N LEU A 44 7.34 8.80 3.18
CA LEU A 44 7.74 7.40 3.14
C LEU A 44 6.72 6.55 3.90
N ILE A 45 6.38 5.41 3.31
CA ILE A 45 5.78 4.25 3.96
C ILE A 45 6.66 3.07 3.57
N ARG A 46 7.27 2.41 4.54
CA ARG A 46 8.06 1.19 4.32
C ARG A 46 7.54 0.10 5.23
N ILE A 47 7.20 -1.04 4.66
CA ILE A 47 6.77 -2.24 5.37
C ILE A 47 7.77 -3.34 5.05
N ARG A 48 8.27 -4.02 6.09
CA ARG A 48 9.15 -5.18 5.99
C ARG A 48 8.51 -6.32 6.76
N ASP A 49 8.32 -7.45 6.11
CA ASP A 49 7.82 -8.65 6.76
C ASP A 49 8.79 -9.82 6.57
N ASN A 50 8.56 -10.88 7.33
CA ASN A 50 9.28 -12.15 7.23
C ASN A 50 8.38 -13.28 6.68
N GLY A 51 7.37 -12.94 5.89
CA GLY A 51 6.48 -13.91 5.24
C GLY A 51 7.18 -14.68 4.12
N CYS A 52 6.40 -15.50 3.41
CA CYS A 52 6.91 -16.31 2.30
C CYS A 52 7.39 -15.49 1.09
N GLY A 53 7.16 -14.17 1.09
CA GLY A 53 7.53 -13.24 0.03
C GLY A 53 6.64 -13.37 -1.21
N ILE A 54 6.95 -12.57 -2.23
CA ILE A 54 6.27 -12.63 -3.53
C ILE A 54 7.13 -13.49 -4.46
N LYS A 55 6.54 -14.50 -5.09
CA LYS A 55 7.23 -15.28 -6.12
C LYS A 55 7.61 -14.36 -7.28
N LYS A 56 8.80 -14.56 -7.87
CA LYS A 56 9.34 -13.67 -8.90
C LYS A 56 8.40 -13.50 -10.09
N GLU A 57 7.62 -14.53 -10.39
CA GLU A 57 6.63 -14.58 -11.46
C GLU A 57 5.37 -13.75 -11.14
N GLU A 58 5.06 -13.56 -9.86
CA GLU A 58 3.96 -12.74 -9.36
C GLU A 58 4.37 -11.29 -9.13
N LEU A 59 5.68 -10.98 -9.13
CA LEU A 59 6.21 -9.62 -8.94
C LEU A 59 5.68 -8.63 -9.99
N ALA A 60 5.52 -9.09 -11.23
CA ALA A 60 4.96 -8.29 -12.32
C ALA A 60 3.45 -8.04 -12.15
N LEU A 61 2.73 -9.00 -11.56
CA LEU A 61 1.30 -8.88 -11.22
C LEU A 61 1.08 -8.01 -9.98
N ALA A 62 1.94 -8.11 -8.96
CA ALA A 62 1.88 -7.30 -7.75
C ALA A 62 2.13 -5.80 -8.03
N LEU A 63 2.92 -5.49 -9.07
CA LEU A 63 3.17 -4.12 -9.54
C LEU A 63 2.15 -3.64 -10.58
N ALA A 64 1.42 -4.56 -11.22
CA ALA A 64 0.24 -4.19 -11.97
C ALA A 64 -0.79 -3.72 -10.95
N ARG A 65 -0.95 -2.39 -10.82
CA ARG A 65 -2.00 -1.75 -10.02
C ARG A 65 -3.27 -2.60 -10.15
N HIS A 66 -3.97 -2.82 -9.04
CA HIS A 66 -5.41 -3.12 -9.03
C HIS A 66 -6.14 -1.98 -9.76
N ALA A 67 -6.02 -1.96 -11.08
CA ALA A 67 -6.82 -1.16 -11.97
C ALA A 67 -8.14 -1.91 -12.02
N HIS A 68 -9.19 -1.26 -11.54
CA HIS A 68 -10.56 -1.74 -11.44
C HIS A 68 -10.87 -2.55 -10.19
N GLN A 69 -11.23 -1.86 -9.10
CA GLN A 69 -12.60 -1.86 -8.56
C GLN A 69 -12.96 -0.46 -8.04
#